data_AF-A0A0N0LSP4-F1
#
_entry.id   AF-A0A0N0LSP4-F1
#
_cell.length_a   1.000
_cell.length_b   1.000
_cell.length_c   1.000
_cell.angle_alpha   90.00
_cell.angle_beta   90.00
_cell.angle_gamma   90.00
#
_symmetry.space_group_name_H-M   'P 1'
#
loop_
_entity.id
_entity.type
_entity.pdbx_description
1 polymer ?
#
loop_
_entity_poly.entity_id
_entity_poly.type
_entity_poly.pdbx_seq_one_letter_code
_entity_poly.pdbx_strand_id
1 'polypeptide(L)'
;MGLIKKGERNLEIAKILDTQEFLKMSNLQKEHLCSTIINRLYYGVYLIGKGKLLQKDSTLKEEDFLGHGTLNQINNQNLNPNSKHLWIRLMQYYPRAICVRGVKLREIREMYDYRSDDMNKALQDLQSAKNIAQYLAKQLKELQ
;
A
#
# COMPACT_ATOMS: atom_id res chain seq x y z
N MET A 1 -15.76 12.05 -3.07
CA MET A 1 -14.66 11.56 -3.92
C MET A 1 -14.41 10.11 -3.57
N GLY A 2 -14.68 9.16 -4.47
CA GLY A 2 -14.61 7.72 -4.15
C GLY A 2 -13.22 7.23 -3.74
N LEU A 3 -13.16 6.14 -2.96
CA LEU A 3 -11.92 5.59 -2.39
C LEU A 3 -10.81 5.36 -3.42
N ILE A 4 -11.16 4.87 -4.62
CA ILE A 4 -10.18 4.63 -5.70
C ILE A 4 -9.47 5.93 -6.10
N LYS A 5 -10.21 7.02 -6.34
CA LYS A 5 -9.64 8.33 -6.67
C LYS A 5 -8.77 8.90 -5.54
N LYS A 6 -9.20 8.69 -4.27
CA LYS A 6 -8.42 9.07 -3.09
C LYS A 6 -7.10 8.28 -3.02
N GLY A 7 -7.15 6.98 -3.33
CA GLY A 7 -5.99 6.13 -3.41
C GLY A 7 -5.02 6.56 -4.52
N GLU A 8 -5.53 6.88 -5.71
CA GLU A 8 -4.72 7.39 -6.82
C GLU A 8 -3.98 8.68 -6.45
N ARG A 9 -4.67 9.66 -5.85
CA ARG A 9 -4.04 10.91 -5.37
C ARG A 9 -2.91 10.65 -4.36
N ASN A 10 -3.07 9.66 -3.48
CA ASN A 10 -2.01 9.26 -2.56
C ASN A 10 -0.79 8.68 -3.30
N LEU A 11 -0.97 7.98 -4.41
CA LEU A 11 0.14 7.43 -5.21
C LEU A 11 0.89 8.50 -6.00
N GLU A 12 0.24 9.62 -6.33
CA GLU A 12 0.89 10.71 -7.06
C GLU A 12 2.02 11.38 -6.28
N ILE A 13 2.05 11.25 -4.95
CA ILE A 13 3.12 11.82 -4.12
C ILE A 13 4.50 11.30 -4.54
N ALA A 14 4.60 10.09 -5.09
CA ALA A 14 5.88 9.51 -5.53
C ALA A 14 6.52 10.26 -6.71
N LYS A 15 5.75 11.14 -7.40
CA LYS A 15 6.28 12.05 -8.43
C LYS A 15 7.28 13.06 -7.84
N ILE A 16 7.23 13.34 -6.53
CA ILE A 16 8.17 14.25 -5.86
C ILE A 16 9.62 13.76 -5.98
N LEU A 17 9.83 12.46 -6.09
CA LEU A 17 11.15 11.85 -6.22
C LEU A 17 11.86 12.19 -7.52
N ASP A 18 11.08 12.56 -8.53
CA ASP A 18 11.59 12.93 -9.85
C ASP A 18 11.85 14.45 -9.96
N THR A 19 11.66 15.20 -8.87
CA THR A 19 11.84 16.67 -8.84
C THR A 19 13.27 17.09 -8.53
N GLN A 20 13.70 18.21 -9.11
CA GLN A 20 14.98 18.85 -8.77
C GLN A 20 15.06 19.29 -7.30
N GLU A 21 13.91 19.59 -6.69
CA GLU A 21 13.82 19.96 -5.27
C GLU A 21 14.24 18.78 -4.38
N PHE A 22 13.70 17.58 -4.64
CA PHE A 22 14.07 16.37 -3.89
C PHE A 22 15.57 16.07 -3.98
N LEU A 23 16.18 16.21 -5.16
CA LEU A 23 17.62 15.96 -5.34
C LEU A 23 18.48 16.87 -4.46
N LYS A 24 18.06 18.12 -4.28
CA LYS A 24 18.76 19.16 -3.50
C LYS A 24 18.50 19.09 -1.99
N MET A 25 17.57 18.26 -1.53
CA MET A 25 17.28 18.11 -0.09
C MET A 25 18.45 17.48 0.69
N SER A 26 18.61 17.91 1.94
CA SER A 26 19.50 17.26 2.92
C SER A 26 19.08 15.82 3.24
N ASN A 27 19.99 15.02 3.78
CA ASN A 27 19.69 13.62 4.16
C ASN A 27 18.54 13.52 5.18
N LEU A 28 18.54 14.37 6.20
CA LEU A 28 17.48 14.39 7.23
C LEU A 28 16.09 14.67 6.62
N GLN A 29 16.02 15.61 5.66
CA GLN A 29 14.78 15.91 4.95
C GLN A 29 14.35 14.73 4.06
N LYS A 30 15.29 14.10 3.36
CA LYS A 30 15.03 12.92 2.52
C LYS A 30 14.50 11.76 3.34
N GLU A 31 15.09 11.46 4.50
CA GLU A 31 14.63 10.39 5.40
C GLU A 31 13.20 10.62 5.89
N HIS A 32 12.89 11.83 6.38
CA HIS A 32 11.54 12.17 6.81
C HIS A 32 10.51 12.07 5.67
N LEU A 33 10.92 12.52 4.49
CA LEU A 33 10.08 12.44 3.29
C LEU A 33 9.90 10.99 2.82
N CYS A 34 10.91 10.12 2.93
CA CYS A 34 10.80 8.69 2.61
C CYS A 34 9.68 8.04 3.43
N SER A 35 9.66 8.23 4.75
CA SER A 35 8.60 7.71 5.63
C SER A 35 7.22 8.21 5.18
N THR A 36 7.10 9.51 4.92
CA THR A 36 5.84 10.12 4.45
C THR A 36 5.38 9.52 3.11
N ILE A 37 6.28 9.35 2.15
CA ILE A 37 5.94 8.80 0.84
C ILE A 37 5.58 7.32 0.94
N ILE A 38 6.35 6.49 1.66
CA ILE A 38 6.05 5.07 1.86
C ILE A 38 4.67 4.90 2.50
N ASN A 39 4.35 5.69 3.52
CA ASN A 39 3.04 5.67 4.17
C ASN A 39 1.91 5.99 3.18
N ARG A 40 2.09 7.02 2.35
CA ARG A 40 1.13 7.41 1.32
C ARG A 40 0.99 6.37 0.22
N LEU A 41 2.10 5.76 -0.22
CA LEU A 41 2.10 4.67 -1.20
C LEU A 41 1.27 3.49 -0.70
N TYR A 42 1.48 3.07 0.56
CA TYR A 42 0.71 2.00 1.17
C TYR A 42 -0.78 2.34 1.25
N TYR A 43 -1.14 3.50 1.82
CA TYR A 43 -2.54 3.90 1.91
C TYR A 43 -3.18 4.13 0.54
N GLY A 44 -2.40 4.51 -0.47
CA GLY A 44 -2.86 4.60 -1.85
C GLY A 44 -3.38 3.26 -2.36
N VAL A 45 -2.58 2.21 -2.28
CA VAL A 45 -3.00 0.86 -2.71
C VAL A 45 -4.06 0.26 -1.80
N TYR A 46 -4.03 0.53 -0.50
CA TYR A 46 -5.03 0.08 0.45
C TYR A 46 -6.42 0.64 0.11
N LEU A 47 -6.51 1.94 -0.20
CA LEU A 47 -7.76 2.59 -0.58
C LEU A 47 -8.29 2.08 -1.93
N ILE A 48 -7.40 1.84 -2.91
CA ILE A 48 -7.78 1.22 -4.18
C ILE A 48 -8.31 -0.20 -3.93
N GLY A 49 -7.61 -1.00 -3.13
CA GLY A 49 -8.02 -2.35 -2.75
C GLY A 49 -9.38 -2.36 -2.06
N LYS A 50 -9.61 -1.48 -1.07
CA LYS A 50 -10.90 -1.35 -0.38
C LYS A 50 -12.00 -0.93 -1.36
N GLY A 51 -11.73 0.04 -2.24
CA GLY A 51 -12.67 0.46 -3.26
C GLY A 51 -13.06 -0.66 -4.21
N LYS A 52 -12.12 -1.50 -4.61
CA LYS A 52 -12.37 -2.69 -5.45
C LYS A 52 -13.14 -3.77 -4.72
N LEU A 53 -12.83 -4.00 -3.44
CA LEU A 53 -13.57 -4.94 -2.61
C LEU A 53 -15.05 -4.53 -2.47
N LEU A 54 -15.34 -3.25 -2.21
CA LEU A 54 -16.71 -2.73 -2.15
C LEU A 54 -17.50 -2.91 -3.45
N GLN A 55 -16.83 -2.94 -4.60
CA GLN A 55 -17.48 -3.20 -5.89
C GLN A 55 -17.82 -4.68 -6.09
N LYS A 56 -17.15 -5.59 -5.38
CA LYS A 56 -17.25 -7.05 -5.55
C LYS A 56 -18.02 -7.72 -4.40
N ASP A 57 -18.04 -7.10 -3.22
CA ASP A 57 -18.61 -7.64 -1.99
C ASP A 57 -19.73 -6.71 -1.49
N SER A 58 -20.98 -7.07 -1.79
CA SER A 58 -22.17 -6.30 -1.46
C SER A 58 -22.50 -6.28 0.04
N THR A 59 -21.82 -7.09 0.85
CA THR A 59 -22.01 -7.12 2.31
C THR A 59 -21.18 -6.07 3.03
N LEU A 60 -20.19 -5.48 2.34
CA LEU A 60 -19.28 -4.47 2.88
C LEU A 60 -19.81 -3.06 2.57
N LYS A 61 -19.74 -2.17 3.57
CA LYS A 61 -20.03 -0.74 3.42
C LYS A 61 -18.77 0.10 3.45
N GLU A 62 -18.83 1.32 2.92
CA GLU A 62 -17.65 2.19 2.82
C GLU A 62 -17.08 2.56 4.22
N GLU A 63 -17.94 2.68 5.22
CA GLU A 63 -17.60 2.97 6.62
C GLU A 63 -16.95 1.79 7.35
N ASP A 64 -17.09 0.56 6.85
CA ASP A 64 -16.57 -0.62 7.53
C ASP A 64 -15.04 -0.56 7.64
N PHE A 65 -14.55 -0.72 8.87
CA PHE A 65 -13.12 -0.80 9.10
C PHE A 65 -12.60 -2.19 8.74
N LEU A 66 -11.58 -2.23 7.88
CA LEU A 66 -10.81 -3.43 7.59
C LEU A 66 -9.39 -3.25 8.12
N GLY A 67 -8.92 -4.21 8.89
CA GLY A 67 -7.51 -4.28 9.27
C GLY A 67 -6.62 -4.54 8.06
N HIS A 68 -5.31 -4.34 8.23
CA HIS A 68 -4.34 -4.57 7.16
C HIS A 68 -4.11 -6.06 6.91
N GLY A 69 -3.95 -6.84 7.97
CA GLY A 69 -3.52 -8.23 7.90
C GLY A 69 -1.99 -8.37 7.86
N THR A 70 -1.51 -9.57 8.16
CA THR A 70 -0.08 -9.93 8.24
C THR A 70 0.24 -11.08 7.29
N LEU A 71 1.52 -11.33 7.01
CA LEU A 71 1.92 -12.44 6.15
C LEU A 71 1.51 -13.78 6.76
N ASN A 72 1.67 -13.94 8.07
CA ASN A 72 1.23 -15.14 8.78
C ASN A 72 -0.27 -15.40 8.59
N GLN A 73 -1.10 -14.36 8.67
CA GLN A 73 -2.53 -14.52 8.44
C GLN A 73 -2.86 -14.86 6.98
N ILE A 74 -2.18 -14.25 6.00
CA ILE A 74 -2.39 -14.60 4.57
C ILE A 74 -1.98 -16.04 4.26
N ASN A 75 -0.88 -16.52 4.86
CA ASN A 75 -0.35 -17.84 4.60
C ASN A 75 -1.17 -18.94 5.29
N ASN A 76 -1.70 -18.66 6.49
CA ASN A 76 -2.40 -19.63 7.32
C ASN A 76 -3.93 -19.61 7.17
N GLN A 77 -4.51 -18.63 6.47
CA GLN A 77 -5.96 -18.62 6.23
C GLN A 77 -6.31 -19.28 4.91
N ASN A 78 -7.18 -20.31 5.01
CA ASN A 78 -8.09 -20.67 3.93
C ASN A 78 -8.96 -19.45 3.60
N LEU A 79 -9.36 -19.28 2.33
CA LEU A 79 -10.14 -18.14 1.84
C LEU A 79 -11.35 -17.84 2.76
N ASN A 80 -11.21 -16.86 3.66
CA ASN A 80 -12.26 -16.48 4.61
C ASN A 80 -13.01 -15.25 4.07
N PRO A 81 -14.25 -15.39 3.57
CA PRO A 81 -15.05 -14.28 3.04
C PRO A 81 -15.34 -13.20 4.08
N ASN A 82 -15.35 -13.58 5.35
CA ASN A 82 -15.74 -12.71 6.46
C ASN A 82 -14.52 -12.19 7.22
N SER A 83 -13.33 -12.27 6.63
CA SER A 83 -12.14 -11.75 7.28
C SER A 83 -12.26 -10.24 7.52
N LYS A 84 -11.91 -9.81 8.74
CA LYS A 84 -11.82 -8.39 9.09
C LYS A 84 -10.61 -7.69 8.48
N HIS A 85 -9.83 -8.36 7.64
CA HIS A 85 -8.61 -7.81 7.05
C HIS A 85 -8.72 -7.68 5.53
N LEU A 86 -8.35 -6.52 5.00
CA LEU A 86 -8.50 -6.18 3.58
C LEU A 86 -7.82 -7.21 2.67
N TRP A 87 -6.52 -7.45 2.88
CA TRP A 87 -5.74 -8.29 1.97
C TRP A 87 -6.18 -9.75 1.99
N ILE A 88 -6.70 -10.24 3.12
CA ILE A 88 -7.23 -11.61 3.21
C ILE A 88 -8.55 -11.71 2.45
N ARG A 89 -9.45 -10.74 2.61
CA ARG A 89 -10.74 -10.72 1.93
C ARG A 89 -10.58 -10.55 0.40
N LEU A 90 -9.58 -9.77 -0.04
CA LEU A 90 -9.22 -9.64 -1.45
C LEU A 90 -8.72 -10.94 -2.10
N MET A 91 -8.24 -11.93 -1.33
CA MET A 91 -7.78 -13.21 -1.90
C MET A 91 -8.91 -13.99 -2.59
N GLN A 92 -10.18 -13.64 -2.33
CA GLN A 92 -11.32 -14.24 -3.03
C GLN A 92 -11.43 -13.80 -4.49
N TYR A 93 -10.89 -12.62 -4.80
CA TYR A 93 -11.05 -11.96 -6.10
C TYR A 93 -9.71 -11.76 -6.82
N TYR A 94 -8.60 -11.82 -6.10
CA TYR A 94 -7.27 -11.56 -6.61
C TYR A 94 -6.31 -12.70 -6.28
N PRO A 95 -5.30 -12.98 -7.14
CA PRO A 95 -4.28 -13.97 -6.84
C PRO A 95 -3.59 -13.71 -5.50
N ARG A 96 -3.28 -14.76 -4.75
CA ARG A 96 -2.57 -14.69 -3.46
C ARG A 96 -1.30 -13.82 -3.54
N ALA A 97 -0.56 -13.90 -4.65
CA ALA A 97 0.65 -13.11 -4.87
C ALA A 97 0.42 -11.59 -4.82
N ILE A 98 -0.75 -11.10 -5.29
CA ILE A 98 -1.13 -9.69 -5.20
C ILE A 98 -1.34 -9.30 -3.73
N CYS A 99 -2.09 -10.12 -2.98
CA CYS A 99 -2.39 -9.87 -1.58
C CYS A 99 -1.13 -9.91 -0.70
N VAL A 100 -0.23 -10.87 -0.96
CA VAL A 100 1.09 -10.95 -0.31
C VAL A 100 1.92 -9.69 -0.56
N ARG A 101 1.95 -9.17 -1.80
CA ARG A 101 2.65 -7.91 -2.11
C ARG A 101 2.04 -6.72 -1.38
N GLY A 102 0.71 -6.69 -1.23
CA GLY A 102 0.01 -5.68 -0.43
C GLY A 102 0.43 -5.68 1.05
N VAL A 103 0.61 -6.86 1.64
CA VAL A 103 1.13 -6.99 3.01
C VAL A 103 2.61 -6.64 3.10
N LYS A 104 3.45 -7.04 2.14
CA LYS A 104 4.87 -6.64 2.13
C LYS A 104 5.04 -5.12 2.11
N LEU A 105 4.21 -4.41 1.34
CA LEU A 105 4.24 -2.93 1.36
C LEU A 105 3.83 -2.35 2.72
N ARG A 106 2.89 -3.00 3.43
CA ARG A 106 2.53 -2.64 4.80
C ARG A 106 3.70 -2.86 5.76
N GLU A 107 4.42 -3.97 5.63
CA GLU A 107 5.60 -4.24 6.47
C GLU A 107 6.70 -3.21 6.24
N ILE A 108 6.96 -2.81 4.99
CA ILE A 108 7.86 -1.69 4.69
C ILE A 108 7.38 -0.41 5.38
N ARG A 109 6.09 -0.05 5.26
CA ARG A 109 5.54 1.11 5.98
C ARG A 109 5.81 1.05 7.48
N GLU A 110 5.53 -0.07 8.13
CA GLU A 110 5.67 -0.19 9.59
C GLU A 110 7.10 -0.05 10.08
N MET A 111 8.09 -0.41 9.26
CA MET A 111 9.50 -0.14 9.58
C MET A 111 9.81 1.35 9.67
N TYR A 112 9.10 2.21 8.91
CA TYR A 112 9.34 3.66 8.86
C TYR A 112 8.40 4.48 9.76
N ASP A 113 7.51 3.83 10.51
CA ASP A 113 6.86 4.45 11.69
C ASP A 113 7.89 4.65 12.84
N TYR A 114 9.04 3.97 12.78
CA TYR A 114 10.19 4.11 13.67
C TYR A 114 11.42 4.56 12.86
N ARG A 115 12.22 5.53 13.33
CA ARG A 115 13.29 6.15 12.53
C ARG A 115 14.35 5.11 12.07
N SER A 116 14.77 5.21 10.81
CA SER A 116 15.95 4.53 10.28
C SER A 116 17.12 5.51 10.29
N ASP A 117 18.22 5.18 10.98
CA ASP A 117 19.45 6.00 11.01
C ASP A 117 20.29 5.88 9.72
N ASP A 118 19.79 5.15 8.71
CA ASP A 118 20.46 4.91 7.42
C ASP A 118 19.63 5.44 6.23
N MET A 119 20.12 6.54 5.64
CA MET A 119 19.55 7.19 4.45
C MET A 119 19.56 6.29 3.21
N ASN A 120 20.64 5.53 2.97
CA ASN A 120 20.75 4.69 1.77
C ASN A 120 19.70 3.57 1.81
N LYS A 121 19.50 2.99 3.00
CA LYS A 121 18.41 2.03 3.24
C LYS A 121 17.04 2.67 3.03
N ALA A 122 16.83 3.91 3.52
CA ALA A 122 15.59 4.67 3.30
C ALA A 122 15.25 4.85 1.82
N LEU A 123 16.24 5.21 1.00
CA LEU A 123 16.04 5.35 -0.45
C LEU A 123 15.78 4.01 -1.14
N GLN A 124 16.49 2.94 -0.74
CA GLN A 124 16.28 1.61 -1.29
C GLN A 124 14.87 1.08 -0.99
N ASP A 125 14.42 1.20 0.26
CA ASP A 125 13.09 0.78 0.68
C ASP A 125 12.00 1.63 0.02
N LEU A 126 12.23 2.94 -0.13
CA LEU A 126 11.34 3.81 -0.87
C LEU A 126 11.20 3.38 -2.34
N GLN A 127 12.30 3.07 -3.02
CA GLN A 127 12.25 2.59 -4.40
C GLN A 127 11.52 1.25 -4.51
N SER A 128 11.76 0.33 -3.56
CA SER A 128 11.03 -0.93 -3.46
C SER A 128 9.54 -0.69 -3.25
N ALA A 129 9.17 0.20 -2.32
CA ALA A 129 7.79 0.58 -2.05
C ALA A 129 7.10 1.21 -3.27
N LYS A 130 7.79 2.10 -4.01
CA LYS A 130 7.30 2.71 -5.27
C LYS A 130 6.99 1.63 -6.29
N ASN A 131 7.91 0.70 -6.52
CA ASN A 131 7.75 -0.39 -7.49
C ASN A 131 6.57 -1.31 -7.11
N ILE A 132 6.46 -1.70 -5.83
CA ILE A 132 5.35 -2.54 -5.35
C ILE A 132 4.02 -1.80 -5.49
N ALA A 133 3.96 -0.52 -5.10
CA ALA A 133 2.73 0.26 -5.13
C ALA A 133 2.23 0.49 -6.57
N GLN A 134 3.13 0.81 -7.51
CA GLN A 134 2.80 0.96 -8.92
C GLN A 134 2.25 -0.34 -9.52
N TYR A 135 2.93 -1.46 -9.25
CA TYR A 135 2.47 -2.79 -9.69
C TYR A 135 1.09 -3.13 -9.14
N LEU A 136 0.87 -2.95 -7.83
CA LEU A 136 -0.42 -3.22 -7.18
C LEU A 136 -1.53 -2.32 -7.74
N ALA A 137 -1.27 -1.03 -7.92
CA ALA A 137 -2.24 -0.08 -8.45
C ALA A 137 -2.70 -0.46 -9.86
N LYS A 138 -1.79 -1.00 -10.69
CA LYS A 138 -2.10 -1.55 -12.00
C LYS A 138 -2.95 -2.82 -11.89
N GLN A 139 -2.48 -3.82 -11.16
CA GLN A 139 -3.13 -5.13 -11.05
C GLN A 139 -4.53 -5.07 -10.41
N LEU A 140 -4.72 -4.23 -9.38
CA LEU A 140 -6.02 -4.04 -8.74
C LEU A 140 -7.06 -3.43 -9.69
N LYS A 141 -6.63 -2.67 -10.70
CA LYS A 141 -7.52 -2.05 -11.70
C LYS A 141 -7.84 -2.98 -12.87
N GLU A 142 -6.84 -3.76 -13.33
CA GLU A 142 -6.91 -4.56 -14.55
C GLU A 142 -7.66 -5.89 -14.41
N LEU A 143 -7.68 -6.51 -13.22
CA LEU A 143 -8.46 -7.72 -12.98
C LEU A 143 -9.95 -7.36 -12.84
N GLN A 144 -10.66 -7.44 -13.97
CA GLN A 144 -12.12 -7.28 -14.10
C GLN A 144 -12.85 -8.58 -13.78
#